data_AF-T1ILQ1-F1
#
_entry.id   AF-T1ILQ1-F1
#
_cell.length_a   1.000
_cell.length_b   1.000
_cell.length_c   1.000
_cell.angle_alpha   90.00
_cell.angle_beta   90.00
_cell.angle_gamma   90.00
#
_symmetry.space_group_name_H-M   'P 1'
#
loop_
_entity.id
_entity.type
_entity.pdbx_description
1 polymer ?
#
loop_
_entity_poly.entity_id
_entity_poly.type
_entity_poly.pdbx_seq_one_letter_code
_entity_poly.pdbx_strand_id
1 'polypeptide(L)'
;MTMKLYLFVFLLLYPYVQCSEVEEIQIRFKINAPIDTILIKTLDRVFQDAYQRFIAFIQDMDKNIKALGSKRVKDFRILALDSFSIIKGKTVNTVDELRETMVSLSPALSKAISAGVCAVGELIFVNEKVLIPKLLIALEKFESAHQIAQNYFLIMY
;
A
#
# COMPACT_ATOMS: atom_id res chain seq x y z
N MET A 1 42.13 11.37 -7.97
CA MET A 1 41.60 9.98 -7.96
C MET A 1 40.66 9.79 -6.76
N THR A 2 39.63 10.64 -6.65
CA THR A 2 38.80 10.79 -5.43
C THR A 2 37.30 10.71 -5.75
N MET A 3 36.91 10.98 -7.00
CA MET A 3 35.51 11.00 -7.43
C MET A 3 34.88 9.59 -7.53
N LYS A 4 35.68 8.54 -7.78
CA LYS A 4 35.20 7.15 -7.80
C LYS A 4 34.85 6.61 -6.41
N LEU A 5 35.46 7.14 -5.35
CA LEU A 5 35.22 6.68 -3.99
C LEU A 5 33.86 7.16 -3.46
N TYR A 6 33.48 8.41 -3.76
CA TYR A 6 32.17 8.95 -3.38
C TYR A 6 31.01 8.23 -4.06
N LEU A 7 31.15 7.87 -5.34
CA LEU A 7 30.12 7.14 -6.06
C LEU A 7 29.94 5.71 -5.51
N PHE A 8 31.02 5.09 -5.06
CA PHE A 8 31.01 3.76 -4.43
C PHE A 8 30.39 3.80 -3.02
N VAL A 9 30.69 4.83 -2.23
CA VAL A 9 30.07 5.06 -0.91
C VAL A 9 28.58 5.41 -1.06
N PHE A 10 28.21 6.20 -2.07
CA PHE A 10 26.82 6.51 -2.36
C PHE A 10 26.03 5.26 -2.79
N LEU A 11 26.61 4.39 -3.63
CA LEU A 11 26.00 3.11 -4.02
C LEU A 11 25.88 2.11 -2.86
N LEU A 12 26.82 2.12 -1.91
CA LEU A 12 26.78 1.25 -0.72
C LEU A 12 25.82 1.76 0.36
N LEU A 13 25.61 3.07 0.46
CA LEU A 13 24.72 3.68 1.46
C LEU A 13 23.30 3.93 0.95
N TYR A 14 23.07 4.00 -0.36
CA TYR A 14 21.73 4.18 -0.93
C TYR A 14 20.70 3.12 -0.49
N PRO A 15 21.04 1.81 -0.40
CA PRO A 15 20.08 0.84 0.13
C PRO A 15 19.88 0.94 1.65
N TYR A 16 20.71 1.70 2.38
CA TYR A 16 20.63 1.84 3.83
C TYR A 16 19.76 3.04 4.27
N VAL A 17 19.66 4.09 3.45
CA VAL A 17 18.94 5.33 3.80
C VAL A 17 17.40 5.19 3.70
N GLN A 18 16.87 4.12 3.10
CA GLN A 18 15.41 3.88 3.10
C GLN A 18 14.87 3.17 4.35
N CYS A 19 15.73 2.83 5.31
CA CYS A 19 15.34 2.05 6.48
C CYS A 19 15.30 2.92 7.74
N SER A 20 14.33 3.82 7.86
CA SER A 20 13.81 4.35 9.14
C SER A 20 12.89 5.59 9.00
N GLU A 21 12.05 5.67 7.95
CA GLU A 21 10.84 6.48 8.09
C GLU A 21 9.81 5.60 8.81
N VAL A 22 9.45 5.97 10.04
CA VAL A 22 8.30 5.39 10.73
C VAL A 22 7.09 5.70 9.87
N GLU A 23 6.65 4.73 9.06
CA GLU A 23 5.53 4.90 8.15
C GLU A 23 4.30 5.31 8.99
N GLU A 24 3.82 6.55 8.79
CA GLU A 24 2.65 7.06 9.51
C GLU A 24 1.48 6.07 9.38
N ILE A 25 0.85 5.71 10.50
CA ILE A 25 -0.21 4.68 10.54
C ILE A 25 -1.53 5.16 9.90
N GLN A 26 -1.65 6.46 9.61
CA GLN A 26 -2.87 7.08 9.08
C GLN A 26 -2.68 7.64 7.67
N ILE A 27 -3.65 7.40 6.80
CA ILE A 27 -3.68 7.92 5.44
C ILE A 27 -4.04 9.42 5.42
N ARG A 28 -4.83 9.90 6.39
CA ARG A 28 -5.39 11.27 6.42
C ARG A 28 -6.13 11.66 5.14
N PHE A 29 -6.89 10.73 4.56
CA PHE A 29 -7.74 10.99 3.40
C PHE A 29 -9.00 11.73 3.85
N LYS A 30 -9.29 12.89 3.26
CA LYS A 30 -10.46 13.72 3.62
C LYS A 30 -11.39 13.89 2.42
N ILE A 31 -12.67 13.61 2.61
CA ILE A 31 -13.71 13.78 1.59
C ILE A 31 -14.72 14.80 2.09
N ASN A 32 -14.73 15.98 1.46
CA ASN A 32 -15.70 17.05 1.68
C ASN A 32 -16.75 17.13 0.56
N ALA A 33 -16.68 16.22 -0.42
CA ALA A 33 -17.64 16.17 -1.53
C ALA A 33 -19.08 15.97 -1.02
N PRO A 34 -20.09 16.55 -1.69
CA PRO A 34 -21.50 16.45 -1.29
C PRO A 34 -22.08 15.07 -1.64
N ILE A 35 -21.57 14.03 -0.98
CA ILE A 35 -22.04 12.65 -1.09
C ILE A 35 -22.53 12.14 0.26
N ASP A 36 -23.21 11.00 0.24
CA ASP A 36 -23.75 10.38 1.44
C ASP A 36 -22.66 10.17 2.53
N THR A 37 -22.97 10.56 3.77
CA THR A 37 -22.01 10.51 4.87
C THR A 37 -21.66 9.08 5.29
N ILE A 38 -22.57 8.12 5.10
CA ILE A 38 -22.30 6.70 5.35
C ILE A 38 -21.31 6.19 4.30
N LEU A 39 -21.47 6.58 3.04
CA LEU A 39 -20.51 6.25 1.98
C LEU A 39 -19.12 6.81 2.28
N ILE A 40 -19.01 8.09 2.70
CA ILE A 40 -17.73 8.70 3.10
C ILE A 40 -17.07 7.90 4.22
N LYS A 41 -17.82 7.62 5.29
CA LYS A 41 -17.29 6.85 6.44
C LYS A 41 -16.87 5.44 6.04
N THR A 42 -17.59 4.81 5.11
CA THR A 42 -17.26 3.48 4.62
C THR A 42 -15.97 3.49 3.81
N LEU A 43 -15.82 4.44 2.89
CA LEU A 43 -14.59 4.63 2.11
C LEU A 43 -13.39 4.86 3.04
N ASP A 44 -13.49 5.83 3.95
CA ASP A 44 -12.42 6.13 4.91
C ASP A 44 -12.04 4.89 5.73
N ARG A 45 -13.03 4.20 6.32
CA ARG A 45 -12.77 3.00 7.12
C ARG A 45 -12.08 1.89 6.32
N VAL A 46 -12.54 1.62 5.10
CA VAL A 46 -12.01 0.53 4.28
C VAL A 46 -10.58 0.83 3.85
N PHE A 47 -10.29 2.03 3.36
CA PHE A 47 -8.93 2.39 2.98
C PHE A 47 -7.99 2.41 4.18
N GLN A 48 -8.43 2.98 5.30
CA GLN A 48 -7.64 3.09 6.52
C GLN A 48 -7.34 1.71 7.13
N ASP A 49 -8.28 0.76 7.14
CA ASP A 49 -8.03 -0.62 7.59
C ASP A 49 -7.05 -1.33 6.65
N ALA A 50 -7.21 -1.21 5.33
CA ALA A 50 -6.28 -1.78 4.36
C ALA A 50 -4.84 -1.27 4.57
N TYR A 51 -4.67 0.03 4.77
CA TYR A 51 -3.37 0.61 5.03
C TYR A 51 -2.79 0.16 6.37
N GLN A 52 -3.58 0.12 7.45
CA GLN A 52 -3.10 -0.36 8.75
C GLN A 52 -2.62 -1.80 8.69
N ARG A 53 -3.33 -2.69 8.00
CA ARG A 53 -2.89 -4.08 7.83
C ARG A 53 -1.62 -4.19 7.01
N PHE A 54 -1.48 -3.36 5.98
CA PHE A 54 -0.25 -3.26 5.21
C PHE A 54 0.94 -2.77 6.06
N ILE A 55 0.79 -1.67 6.80
CA ILE A 55 1.84 -1.15 7.68
C ILE A 55 2.23 -2.18 8.74
N ALA A 56 1.26 -2.86 9.35
CA ALA A 56 1.54 -3.94 10.31
C ALA A 56 2.35 -5.08 9.67
N PHE A 57 2.03 -5.46 8.43
CA PHE A 57 2.80 -6.44 7.68
C PHE A 57 4.23 -5.96 7.41
N ILE A 58 4.43 -4.71 6.95
CA ILE A 58 5.76 -4.14 6.69
C ILE A 58 6.61 -4.10 7.97
N GLN A 59 6.03 -3.64 9.08
CA GLN A 59 6.73 -3.60 10.38
C GLN A 59 7.21 -4.98 10.84
N ASP A 60 6.47 -6.04 10.52
CA ASP A 60 6.87 -7.41 10.86
C ASP A 60 7.82 -8.02 9.83
N MET A 61 7.71 -7.63 8.57
CA MET A 61 8.67 -7.96 7.53
C MET A 61 10.04 -7.35 7.83
N ASP A 62 10.11 -6.10 8.28
CA ASP A 62 11.38 -5.41 8.60
C ASP A 62 12.13 -6.08 9.77
N LYS A 63 11.41 -6.81 10.63
CA LYS A 63 12.00 -7.64 11.70
C LYS A 63 12.51 -9.00 11.20
N ASN A 64 12.22 -9.37 9.95
CA ASN A 64 12.53 -10.67 9.38
C ASN A 64 13.50 -10.55 8.18
N ILE A 65 14.77 -10.83 8.44
CA ILE A 65 15.88 -10.71 7.49
C ILE A 65 15.65 -11.54 6.21
N LYS A 66 14.97 -12.69 6.30
CA LYS A 66 14.69 -13.55 5.13
C LYS A 66 13.65 -12.93 4.21
N ALA A 67 12.62 -12.29 4.76
CA ALA A 67 11.59 -11.60 3.99
C ALA A 67 12.12 -10.32 3.33
N LEU A 68 13.08 -9.63 3.95
CA LEU A 68 13.80 -8.49 3.35
C LEU A 68 14.63 -8.88 2.11
N GLY A 69 14.94 -10.15 1.92
CA GLY A 69 15.60 -10.66 0.71
C GLY A 69 14.64 -10.88 -0.46
N SER A 70 13.34 -10.99 -0.19
CA SER A 70 12.34 -11.42 -1.18
C SER A 70 12.05 -10.32 -2.20
N LYS A 71 12.17 -10.67 -3.49
CA LYS A 71 11.92 -9.71 -4.57
C LYS A 71 10.43 -9.39 -4.68
N ARG A 72 9.55 -10.41 -4.64
CA ARG A 72 8.11 -10.17 -4.78
C ARG A 72 7.51 -9.43 -3.59
N VAL A 73 8.03 -9.66 -2.39
CA VAL A 73 7.62 -8.89 -1.20
C VAL A 73 8.01 -7.42 -1.33
N LYS A 74 9.19 -7.11 -1.88
CA LYS A 74 9.59 -5.72 -2.19
C LYS A 74 8.72 -5.09 -3.27
N ASP A 75 8.45 -5.83 -4.36
CA ASP A 75 7.59 -5.36 -5.44
C ASP A 75 6.18 -5.04 -4.90
N PHE A 76 5.64 -5.91 -4.04
CA PHE A 76 4.37 -5.65 -3.35
C PHE A 76 4.43 -4.40 -2.48
N ARG A 77 5.47 -4.23 -1.65
CA ARG A 77 5.64 -3.04 -0.81
C ARG A 77 5.59 -1.76 -1.62
N ILE A 78 6.35 -1.70 -2.72
CA ILE A 78 6.41 -0.54 -3.60
C ILE A 78 5.03 -0.25 -4.19
N LEU A 79 4.38 -1.24 -4.79
CA LEU A 79 3.07 -1.05 -5.42
C LEU A 79 1.96 -0.70 -4.42
N ALA A 80 2.01 -1.24 -3.21
CA ALA A 80 1.10 -0.90 -2.13
C ALA A 80 1.28 0.55 -1.67
N LEU A 81 2.52 1.00 -1.48
CA LEU A 81 2.82 2.39 -1.15
C LEU A 81 2.39 3.35 -2.27
N ASP A 82 2.67 3.01 -3.51
CA ASP A 82 2.24 3.78 -4.68
C ASP A 82 0.70 3.90 -4.71
N SER A 83 -0.02 2.82 -4.44
CA SER A 83 -1.48 2.83 -4.39
C SER A 83 -2.00 3.77 -3.31
N PHE A 84 -1.47 3.70 -2.09
CA PHE A 84 -1.93 4.56 -1.00
C PHE A 84 -1.47 6.01 -1.15
N SER A 85 -0.36 6.30 -1.84
CA SER A 85 0.08 7.67 -2.13
C SER A 85 -0.94 8.48 -2.94
N ILE A 86 -1.81 7.82 -3.71
CA ILE A 86 -2.89 8.46 -4.47
C ILE A 86 -3.89 9.16 -3.54
N ILE A 87 -4.09 8.61 -2.33
CA ILE A 87 -5.07 9.11 -1.35
C ILE A 87 -4.44 9.68 -0.08
N LYS A 88 -3.16 9.39 0.19
CA LYS A 88 -2.46 9.83 1.41
C LYS A 88 -2.36 11.35 1.47
N GLY A 89 -2.90 11.92 2.54
CA GLY A 89 -2.97 13.37 2.78
C GLY A 89 -3.87 14.13 1.81
N LYS A 90 -4.59 13.43 0.91
CA LYS A 90 -5.42 14.08 -0.10
C LYS A 90 -6.73 14.56 0.50
N THR A 91 -7.11 15.79 0.17
CA THR A 91 -8.44 16.33 0.44
C THR A 91 -9.19 16.44 -0.88
N VAL A 92 -10.39 15.87 -0.93
CA VAL A 92 -11.25 15.84 -2.11
C VAL A 92 -12.51 16.65 -1.80
N ASN A 93 -12.79 17.68 -2.59
CA ASN A 93 -13.89 18.61 -2.34
C ASN A 93 -15.06 18.44 -3.29
N THR A 94 -14.85 17.76 -4.43
CA THR A 94 -15.89 17.56 -5.44
C THR A 94 -16.10 16.07 -5.74
N VAL A 95 -17.28 15.75 -6.28
CA VAL A 95 -17.60 14.39 -6.73
C VAL A 95 -16.68 13.96 -7.87
N ASP A 96 -16.34 14.87 -8.78
CA ASP A 96 -15.46 14.57 -9.92
C ASP A 96 -14.02 14.30 -9.47
N GLU A 97 -13.49 15.07 -8.51
CA GLU A 97 -12.19 14.78 -7.89
C GLU A 97 -12.18 13.41 -7.19
N LEU A 98 -13.29 13.05 -6.53
CA LEU A 98 -13.43 11.75 -5.89
C LEU A 98 -13.44 10.63 -6.93
N ARG A 99 -14.19 10.84 -8.02
CA ARG A 99 -14.27 9.93 -9.15
C ARG A 99 -12.90 9.70 -9.78
N GLU A 100 -12.17 10.75 -10.14
CA GLU A 100 -10.82 10.67 -10.71
C GLU A 100 -9.85 9.95 -9.78
N THR A 101 -9.98 10.19 -8.47
CA THR A 101 -9.21 9.50 -7.44
C THR A 101 -9.51 8.00 -7.45
N MET A 102 -10.78 7.59 -7.52
CA MET A 102 -11.16 6.17 -7.58
C MET A 102 -10.74 5.51 -8.90
N VAL A 103 -10.86 6.21 -10.04
CA VAL A 103 -10.36 5.73 -11.36
C VAL A 103 -8.87 5.45 -11.30
N SER A 104 -8.10 6.30 -10.62
CA SER A 104 -6.64 6.15 -10.51
C SER A 104 -6.24 5.10 -9.47
N LEU A 105 -6.95 5.05 -8.35
CA LEU A 105 -6.67 4.16 -7.22
C LEU A 105 -6.98 2.69 -7.55
N SER A 106 -8.10 2.44 -8.22
CA SER A 106 -8.57 1.08 -8.55
C SER A 106 -7.51 0.22 -9.28
N PRO A 107 -6.93 0.65 -10.42
CA PRO A 107 -5.90 -0.13 -11.11
C PRO A 107 -4.59 -0.23 -10.32
N ALA A 108 -4.26 0.77 -9.49
CA ALA A 108 -3.09 0.69 -8.61
C ALA A 108 -3.26 -0.41 -7.55
N LEU A 109 -4.41 -0.43 -6.87
CA LEU A 109 -4.77 -1.48 -5.90
C LEU A 109 -4.78 -2.86 -6.55
N SER A 110 -5.34 -3.00 -7.76
CA SER A 110 -5.33 -4.25 -8.51
C SER A 110 -3.92 -4.79 -8.75
N LYS A 111 -2.99 -3.91 -9.17
CA LYS A 111 -1.58 -4.26 -9.36
C LYS A 111 -0.92 -4.66 -8.04
N ALA A 112 -1.19 -3.93 -6.96
CA ALA A 112 -0.66 -4.26 -5.64
C ALA A 112 -1.18 -5.62 -5.15
N ILE A 113 -2.48 -5.94 -5.33
CA ILE A 113 -3.05 -7.24 -4.99
C ILE A 113 -2.34 -8.36 -5.76
N SER A 114 -2.21 -8.22 -7.08
CA SER A 114 -1.53 -9.21 -7.92
C SER A 114 -0.09 -9.45 -7.46
N ALA A 115 0.66 -8.39 -7.16
CA ALA A 115 2.02 -8.50 -6.63
C ALA A 115 2.06 -9.15 -5.25
N GLY A 116 1.11 -8.85 -4.37
CA GLY A 116 1.02 -9.45 -3.05
C GLY A 116 0.67 -10.94 -3.10
N VAL A 117 -0.19 -11.37 -4.03
CA VAL A 117 -0.43 -12.81 -4.29
C VAL A 117 0.87 -13.52 -4.70
N CYS A 118 1.67 -12.90 -5.59
CA CYS A 118 2.99 -13.43 -5.92
C CYS A 118 3.94 -13.47 -4.70
N ALA A 119 3.88 -12.45 -3.84
CA ALA A 119 4.67 -12.38 -2.61
C ALA A 119 4.29 -13.49 -1.61
N VAL A 120 3.00 -13.82 -1.49
CA VAL A 120 2.55 -14.98 -0.70
C VAL A 120 3.20 -16.27 -1.22
N GLY A 121 3.21 -16.48 -2.54
CA GLY A 121 3.86 -17.65 -3.15
C GLY A 121 5.35 -17.74 -2.82
N GLU A 122 6.06 -16.61 -2.84
CA GLU A 122 7.48 -16.57 -2.47
C GLU A 122 7.69 -16.84 -0.98
N LEU A 123 6.85 -16.26 -0.10
CA LEU A 123 6.91 -16.50 1.35
C LEU A 123 6.63 -17.97 1.71
N ILE A 124 5.72 -18.63 1.00
CA ILE A 124 5.48 -20.07 1.13
C ILE A 124 6.74 -20.86 0.75
N PHE A 125 7.38 -20.50 -0.37
CA PHE A 125 8.61 -21.16 -0.83
C PHE A 125 9.76 -21.03 0.18
N VAL A 126 9.92 -19.86 0.82
CA VAL A 126 10.93 -19.66 1.88
C VAL A 126 10.49 -20.14 3.27
N ASN A 127 9.30 -20.75 3.38
CA ASN A 127 8.72 -21.31 4.60
C ASN A 127 8.52 -20.27 5.74
N GLU A 128 8.13 -19.04 5.39
CA GLU A 128 7.91 -17.94 6.33
C GLU A 128 6.51 -17.97 6.95
N LYS A 129 6.32 -18.87 7.91
CA LYS A 129 5.01 -19.17 8.54
C LYS A 129 4.34 -18.00 9.26
N VAL A 130 5.11 -17.01 9.71
CA VAL A 130 4.57 -15.87 10.47
C VAL A 130 4.03 -14.77 9.56
N LEU A 131 4.67 -14.55 8.42
CA LEU A 131 4.34 -13.43 7.53
C LEU A 131 3.21 -13.76 6.55
N ILE A 132 3.09 -15.03 6.14
CA ILE A 132 2.03 -15.49 5.24
C ILE A 132 0.62 -15.11 5.73
N PRO A 133 0.19 -15.45 6.97
CA PRO A 133 -1.16 -15.12 7.42
C PRO A 133 -1.37 -13.60 7.53
N LYS A 134 -0.34 -12.83 7.88
CA LYS A 134 -0.42 -11.37 7.96
C LYS A 134 -0.59 -10.73 6.58
N LEU A 135 0.14 -11.22 5.59
CA LEU A 135 0.02 -10.76 4.21
C LEU A 135 -1.36 -11.12 3.62
N LEU A 136 -1.87 -12.33 3.88
CA LEU A 136 -3.20 -12.72 3.44
C LEU A 136 -4.31 -11.83 4.03
N ILE A 137 -4.22 -11.50 5.32
CA ILE A 137 -5.14 -10.55 5.97
C ILE A 137 -5.03 -9.16 5.31
N ALA A 138 -3.82 -8.68 5.02
CA ALA A 138 -3.64 -7.41 4.34
C ALA A 138 -4.25 -7.43 2.92
N LEU A 139 -4.06 -8.52 2.17
CA LEU A 139 -4.62 -8.71 0.84
C LEU A 139 -6.15 -8.71 0.84
N GLU A 140 -6.80 -9.37 1.79
CA GLU A 140 -8.25 -9.34 1.95
C GLU A 140 -8.78 -7.89 2.12
N LYS A 141 -8.05 -7.06 2.86
CA LYS A 141 -8.41 -5.64 3.02
C LYS A 141 -8.13 -4.82 1.77
N PHE A 142 -7.08 -5.14 1.02
CA PHE A 142 -6.84 -4.54 -0.29
C PHE A 142 -7.94 -4.89 -1.28
N GLU A 143 -8.41 -6.13 -1.30
CA GLU A 143 -9.54 -6.55 -2.14
C GLU A 143 -10.81 -5.80 -1.77
N SER A 144 -11.09 -5.64 -0.48
CA SER A 144 -12.21 -4.82 0.00
C SER A 144 -12.08 -3.35 -0.47
N ALA A 145 -10.88 -2.78 -0.38
CA ALA A 145 -10.58 -1.42 -0.86
C ALA A 145 -10.69 -1.30 -2.38
N HIS A 146 -10.29 -2.33 -3.13
CA HIS A 146 -10.40 -2.36 -4.57
C HIS A 146 -11.87 -2.47 -5.01
N GLN A 147 -12.63 -3.35 -4.38
CA GLN A 147 -14.06 -3.53 -4.65
C GLN A 147 -14.84 -2.25 -4.38
N ILE A 148 -14.59 -1.55 -3.27
CA ILE A 148 -15.31 -0.29 -2.99
C ILE A 148 -14.89 0.82 -3.98
N ALA A 149 -13.62 0.87 -4.39
CA ALA A 149 -13.18 1.82 -5.42
C ALA A 149 -13.80 1.53 -6.80
N GLN A 150 -13.99 0.26 -7.17
CA GLN A 150 -14.68 -0.15 -8.39
C GLN A 150 -16.20 0.06 -8.32
N ASN A 151 -16.81 -0.26 -7.19
CA ASN A 151 -18.26 -0.17 -7.03
C ASN A 151 -18.73 1.25 -6.70
N TYR A 152 -17.82 2.17 -6.37
CA TYR A 152 -18.15 3.59 -6.19
C TYR A 152 -18.94 4.15 -7.39
N PHE A 153 -18.60 3.73 -8.61
CA PHE A 153 -19.31 4.13 -9.83
C PHE A 153 -20.73 3.59 -9.91
N LEU A 154 -21.01 2.43 -9.31
CA LEU A 154 -22.34 1.81 -9.27
C LEU A 154 -23.23 2.37 -8.16
N ILE A 155 -22.64 3.00 -7.13
CA ILE A 155 -23.36 3.53 -5.97
C ILE A 155 -23.83 4.98 -6.20
N MET A 156 -23.20 5.70 -7.14
CA MET A 156 -23.48 7.11 -7.44
C MET A 156 -24.51 7.33 -8.56
N TYR A 157 -25.00 6.25 -9.19
CA TYR A 157 -26.01 6.25 -10.26
C TYR A 157 -27.15 5.29 -9.90
#